data_AF-S3BFC7-F1
#
_entry.id   AF-S3BFC7-F1
#
_cell.length_a   1.000
_cell.length_b   1.000
_cell.length_c   1.000
_cell.angle_alpha   90.00
_cell.angle_beta   90.00
_cell.angle_gamma   90.00
#
_symmetry.space_group_name_H-M   'P 1'
#
loop_
_entity.id
_entity.type
_entity.pdbx_description
1 polymer ?
#
loop_
_entity_poly.entity_id
_entity_poly.type
_entity_poly.pdbx_seq_one_letter_code
_entity_poly.pdbx_strand_id
1 'polypeptide(L)'
;MKFTQSIFAAAFAFAAAAAFAAPVTMQGVGVGKHGDIQVAVTFDNGKIQKIDILKNAENPVLAKKVFTDLKDQIVAANSVQLDGISGATFTSKGLFAAVEDAAKKAGVTLGQADKKALKAAVKDLPKNASYDVVVIGAGGAGFSAAIEAKNAGATVVLLEKMPQVGGNSLISGAEMNAAKNWVQPKLGITDDSPELHAKDTYLGGDKKGDMKVINVMTHNALAGAEWCRDYLGVRFEPDNLFFFGGHSRKRALIPVGHTGTEFITKFQAKADELGIPVITNMKAEELIKDKSGRVVGVKATMNGAEYTFNAKGGVVLATGGFGANPAMVKKYNPKIDERFKTTDAPGTTGEALYMAQRAGAELVNMQYIQTYPICDPISGVIELIADARFDGAIMLNQEGKRFVEELGRRDVLSEAIL
;
A
#
# COMPACT_ATOMS: atom_id res chain seq x y z
N MET A 1 31.23 3.80 -97.12
CA MET A 1 30.70 2.65 -96.35
C MET A 1 31.53 2.46 -95.09
N LYS A 2 31.05 2.98 -93.96
CA LYS A 2 31.56 2.65 -92.62
C LYS A 2 30.35 2.60 -91.67
N PHE A 3 30.03 1.41 -91.21
CA PHE A 3 29.04 1.16 -90.16
C PHE A 3 29.59 1.64 -88.82
N THR A 4 28.76 2.32 -88.03
CA THR A 4 28.99 2.48 -86.58
C THR A 4 27.69 2.14 -85.87
N GLN A 5 27.70 1.01 -85.15
CA GLN A 5 26.62 0.55 -84.28
C GLN A 5 26.64 1.38 -82.99
N SER A 6 25.50 1.93 -82.60
CA SER A 6 25.27 2.50 -81.27
C SER A 6 24.82 1.39 -80.32
N ILE A 7 25.58 1.17 -79.24
CA ILE A 7 25.20 0.30 -78.12
C ILE A 7 24.56 1.19 -77.05
N PHE A 8 23.29 0.92 -76.71
CA PHE A 8 22.62 1.48 -75.53
C PHE A 8 23.06 0.69 -74.29
N ALA A 9 23.70 1.35 -73.33
CA ALA A 9 23.93 0.81 -71.99
C ALA A 9 22.84 1.34 -71.04
N ALA A 10 21.93 0.46 -70.63
CA ALA A 10 20.96 0.75 -69.59
C ALA A 10 21.63 0.58 -68.21
N ALA A 11 21.81 1.68 -67.48
CA ALA A 11 22.24 1.65 -66.09
C ALA A 11 21.02 1.39 -65.18
N PHE A 12 20.94 0.18 -64.62
CA PHE A 12 20.01 -0.14 -63.53
C PHE A 12 20.56 0.43 -62.23
N ALA A 13 19.91 1.45 -61.68
CA ALA A 13 20.14 1.92 -60.32
C ALA A 13 19.45 0.96 -59.33
N PHE A 14 20.23 0.19 -58.58
CA PHE A 14 19.74 -0.56 -57.42
C PHE A 14 19.50 0.43 -56.27
N ALA A 15 18.23 0.70 -55.96
CA ALA A 15 17.86 1.31 -54.69
C ALA A 15 18.01 0.24 -53.60
N ALA A 16 18.98 0.42 -52.70
CA ALA A 16 19.12 -0.40 -51.51
C ALA A 16 17.92 -0.11 -50.58
N ALA A 17 16.94 -1.01 -50.57
CA ALA A 17 15.95 -1.05 -49.51
C ALA A 17 16.68 -1.41 -48.21
N ALA A 18 16.68 -0.50 -47.23
CA ALA A 18 17.15 -0.81 -45.89
C ALA A 18 16.28 -1.95 -45.33
N ALA A 19 16.84 -3.15 -45.24
CA ALA A 19 16.19 -4.27 -44.59
C ALA A 19 16.11 -3.95 -43.09
N PHE A 20 14.94 -3.54 -42.62
CA PHE A 20 14.67 -3.43 -41.18
C PHE A 20 14.69 -4.84 -40.59
N ALA A 21 15.52 -5.05 -39.57
CA ALA A 21 15.58 -6.33 -38.86
C ALA A 21 14.20 -6.64 -38.26
N ALA A 22 13.74 -7.88 -38.37
CA ALA A 22 12.46 -8.30 -37.80
C ALA A 22 12.45 -8.07 -36.27
N PRO A 23 11.29 -7.78 -35.67
CA PRO A 23 11.19 -7.63 -34.23
C PRO A 23 11.76 -8.83 -33.47
N VAL A 24 12.59 -8.58 -32.46
CA VAL A 24 13.24 -9.62 -31.63
C VAL A 24 12.58 -9.63 -30.26
N THR A 25 12.13 -10.80 -29.81
CA THR A 25 11.62 -10.97 -28.44
C THR A 25 12.63 -11.72 -27.60
N MET A 26 13.03 -11.17 -26.46
CA MET A 26 13.96 -11.80 -25.52
C MET A 26 13.42 -11.87 -24.10
N GLN A 27 13.76 -12.96 -23.42
CA GLN A 27 13.42 -13.13 -22.01
C GLN A 27 14.50 -12.55 -21.12
N GLY A 28 14.07 -11.79 -20.11
CA GLY A 28 14.93 -11.21 -19.10
C GLY A 28 14.47 -11.56 -17.70
N VAL A 29 15.42 -11.59 -16.77
CA VAL A 29 15.19 -11.93 -15.37
C VAL A 29 15.77 -10.85 -14.47
N GLY A 30 15.02 -10.46 -13.45
CA GLY A 30 15.47 -9.56 -12.40
C GLY A 30 14.90 -9.97 -11.05
N VAL A 31 15.59 -9.63 -9.96
CA VAL A 31 15.19 -10.03 -8.61
C VAL A 31 14.25 -8.98 -8.01
N GLY A 32 13.02 -9.40 -7.72
CA GLY A 32 11.99 -8.59 -7.05
C GLY A 32 12.05 -8.70 -5.52
N LYS A 33 10.96 -8.33 -4.84
CA LYS A 33 10.85 -8.42 -3.38
C LYS A 33 10.67 -9.86 -2.91
N HIS A 34 9.88 -10.66 -3.63
CA HIS A 34 9.48 -12.01 -3.22
C HIS A 34 10.00 -13.11 -4.16
N GLY A 35 11.03 -12.79 -4.96
CA GLY A 35 11.67 -13.72 -5.88
C GLY A 35 11.87 -13.13 -7.27
N ASP A 36 12.15 -14.00 -8.23
CA ASP A 36 12.45 -13.59 -9.60
C ASP A 36 11.21 -13.06 -10.32
N ILE A 37 11.42 -11.95 -11.04
CA ILE A 37 10.52 -11.40 -12.05
C ILE A 37 11.08 -11.77 -13.41
N GLN A 38 10.28 -12.49 -14.20
CA GLN A 38 10.62 -12.87 -15.57
C GLN A 38 9.73 -12.13 -16.55
N VAL A 39 10.34 -11.54 -17.58
CA VAL A 39 9.64 -10.80 -18.62
C VAL A 39 10.04 -11.29 -20.00
N ALA A 40 9.14 -11.17 -20.97
CA ALA A 40 9.48 -11.19 -22.39
C ALA A 40 9.38 -9.76 -22.93
N VAL A 41 10.45 -9.25 -23.52
CA VAL A 41 10.51 -7.91 -24.11
C VAL A 41 10.66 -8.03 -25.61
N THR A 42 9.73 -7.43 -26.35
CA THR A 42 9.80 -7.33 -27.82
C THR A 42 10.43 -6.01 -28.20
N PHE A 43 11.53 -6.09 -28.94
CA PHE A 43 12.24 -4.97 -29.52
C PHE A 43 12.01 -4.90 -31.02
N ASP A 44 11.79 -3.70 -31.53
CA ASP A 44 11.78 -3.41 -32.96
C ASP A 44 12.57 -2.14 -33.23
N ASN A 45 13.51 -2.21 -34.17
CA ASN A 45 14.45 -1.11 -34.49
C ASN A 45 15.13 -0.51 -33.25
N GLY A 46 15.57 -1.37 -32.32
CA GLY A 46 16.25 -0.96 -31.08
C GLY A 46 15.34 -0.28 -30.05
N LYS A 47 14.01 -0.30 -30.25
CA LYS A 47 13.03 0.25 -29.32
C LYS A 47 12.17 -0.84 -28.71
N ILE A 48 11.82 -0.66 -27.43
CA ILE A 48 10.86 -1.48 -26.72
C ILE A 48 9.47 -1.25 -27.33
N GLN A 49 8.87 -2.30 -27.85
CA GLN A 49 7.49 -2.29 -28.35
C GLN A 49 6.51 -2.82 -27.31
N LYS A 50 6.95 -3.84 -26.57
CA LYS A 50 6.09 -4.57 -25.64
C LYS A 50 6.91 -5.22 -24.54
N ILE A 51 6.32 -5.29 -23.35
CA ILE A 51 6.80 -6.07 -22.23
C ILE A 51 5.64 -6.95 -21.76
N ASP A 52 5.88 -8.26 -21.70
CA ASP A 52 4.98 -9.26 -21.13
C ASP A 52 5.58 -9.79 -19.83
N ILE A 53 4.77 -9.83 -18.76
CA ILE A 53 5.18 -10.40 -17.47
C ILE A 53 4.91 -11.91 -17.52
N LEU A 54 5.96 -12.73 -17.45
CA LEU A 54 5.87 -14.18 -17.56
C LEU A 54 5.70 -14.86 -16.20
N LYS A 55 6.45 -14.38 -15.19
CA LYS A 55 6.46 -14.96 -13.84
C LYS A 55 6.81 -13.89 -12.81
N ASN A 56 6.15 -13.92 -11.66
CA ASN A 56 6.52 -13.16 -10.45
C ASN A 56 5.84 -13.81 -9.22
N ALA A 57 6.32 -13.46 -8.02
CA ALA A 57 5.72 -13.86 -6.74
C ALA A 57 5.38 -12.65 -5.85
N GLU A 58 5.26 -11.47 -6.47
CA GLU A 58 5.11 -10.20 -5.78
C GLU A 58 3.72 -10.05 -5.16
N ASN A 59 3.58 -9.18 -4.15
CA ASN A 59 2.26 -8.85 -3.63
C ASN A 59 1.40 -8.24 -4.76
N PRO A 60 0.22 -8.81 -5.09
CA PRO A 60 -0.55 -8.43 -6.27
C PRO A 60 -1.09 -7.00 -6.22
N VAL A 61 -1.27 -6.43 -5.02
CA VAL A 61 -1.73 -5.04 -4.85
C VAL A 61 -0.55 -4.08 -4.98
N LEU A 62 0.54 -4.31 -4.24
CA LEU A 62 1.74 -3.44 -4.27
C LEU A 62 2.39 -3.42 -5.67
N ALA A 63 2.46 -4.57 -6.32
CA ALA A 63 3.14 -4.71 -7.61
C ALA A 63 2.26 -4.35 -8.81
N LYS A 64 0.94 -4.20 -8.64
CA LYS A 64 0.00 -3.94 -9.76
C LYS A 64 0.49 -2.81 -10.65
N LYS A 65 0.91 -1.69 -10.05
CA LYS A 65 1.36 -0.49 -10.76
C LYS A 65 2.76 -0.60 -11.34
N VAL A 66 3.59 -1.50 -10.82
CA VAL A 66 4.87 -1.84 -11.45
C VAL A 66 4.62 -2.52 -12.79
N PHE A 67 3.69 -3.48 -12.82
CA PHE A 67 3.39 -4.27 -14.02
C PHE A 67 2.35 -3.66 -14.97
N THR A 68 1.77 -2.52 -14.62
CA THR A 68 0.86 -1.75 -15.48
C THR A 68 1.50 -0.41 -15.81
N ASP A 69 1.37 0.59 -14.94
CA ASP A 69 1.83 1.96 -15.17
C ASP A 69 3.34 2.05 -15.47
N LEU A 70 4.22 1.50 -14.60
CA LEU A 70 5.67 1.60 -14.82
C LEU A 70 6.12 0.82 -16.06
N LYS A 71 5.56 -0.37 -16.29
CA LYS A 71 5.78 -1.14 -17.50
C LYS A 71 5.44 -0.33 -18.76
N ASP A 72 4.29 0.34 -18.78
CA ASP A 72 3.87 1.16 -19.92
C ASP A 72 4.74 2.42 -20.06
N GLN A 73 5.20 3.01 -18.95
CA GLN A 73 6.17 4.11 -18.96
C GLN A 73 7.53 3.70 -19.52
N ILE A 74 8.03 2.49 -19.20
CA ILE A 74 9.28 1.95 -19.78
C ILE A 74 9.17 1.84 -21.29
N VAL A 75 8.03 1.31 -21.79
CA VAL A 75 7.76 1.22 -23.23
C VAL A 75 7.72 2.61 -23.85
N ALA A 76 6.93 3.53 -23.28
CA ALA A 76 6.76 4.88 -23.81
C ALA A 76 8.05 5.72 -23.80
N ALA A 77 8.85 5.62 -22.74
CA ALA A 77 10.11 6.33 -22.61
C ALA A 77 11.28 5.62 -23.32
N ASN A 78 11.06 4.39 -23.81
CA ASN A 78 12.10 3.49 -24.33
C ASN A 78 13.34 3.41 -23.39
N SER A 79 13.10 3.40 -22.09
CA SER A 79 14.14 3.53 -21.07
C SER A 79 13.70 2.93 -19.74
N VAL A 80 14.67 2.40 -18.99
CA VAL A 80 14.52 1.95 -17.60
C VAL A 80 15.02 2.98 -16.59
N GLN A 81 15.55 4.13 -17.05
CA GLN A 81 15.99 5.24 -16.18
C GLN A 81 14.79 6.08 -15.74
N LEU A 82 13.85 5.42 -15.07
CA LEU A 82 12.61 5.99 -14.57
C LEU A 82 12.58 5.87 -13.04
N ASP A 83 11.80 6.75 -12.41
CA ASP A 83 11.54 6.61 -10.99
C ASP A 83 10.73 5.33 -10.74
N GLY A 84 11.18 4.54 -9.77
CA GLY A 84 10.45 3.36 -9.33
C GLY A 84 9.11 3.74 -8.68
N ILE A 85 8.20 2.78 -8.66
CA ILE A 85 6.91 2.95 -8.00
C ILE A 85 7.12 2.98 -6.48
N SER A 86 6.78 4.11 -5.85
CA SER A 86 6.88 4.27 -4.39
C SER A 86 6.10 3.19 -3.65
N GLY A 87 6.71 2.57 -2.62
CA GLY A 87 6.13 1.44 -1.90
C GLY A 87 6.40 0.06 -2.53
N ALA A 88 6.89 0.02 -3.77
CA ALA A 88 7.26 -1.20 -4.50
C ALA A 88 8.69 -1.10 -5.06
N THR A 89 9.63 -0.61 -4.24
CA THR A 89 11.01 -0.30 -4.66
C THR A 89 11.76 -1.52 -5.19
N PHE A 90 11.75 -2.64 -4.45
CA PHE A 90 12.45 -3.87 -4.87
C PHE A 90 11.81 -4.46 -6.13
N THR A 91 10.48 -4.47 -6.20
CA THR A 91 9.73 -4.91 -7.38
C THR A 91 10.04 -4.05 -8.62
N SER A 92 10.12 -2.73 -8.45
CA SER A 92 10.46 -1.80 -9.54
C SER A 92 11.88 -2.03 -10.05
N LYS A 93 12.86 -2.18 -9.12
CA LYS A 93 14.24 -2.52 -9.46
C LYS A 93 14.35 -3.88 -10.16
N GLY A 94 13.58 -4.87 -9.70
CA GLY A 94 13.51 -6.18 -10.33
C GLY A 94 12.96 -6.11 -11.77
N LEU A 95 11.91 -5.32 -12.02
CA LEU A 95 11.40 -5.10 -13.38
C LEU A 95 12.44 -4.39 -14.27
N PHE A 96 13.08 -3.33 -13.78
CA PHE A 96 14.14 -2.65 -14.53
C PHE A 96 15.29 -3.60 -14.89
N ALA A 97 15.78 -4.37 -13.92
CA ALA A 97 16.83 -5.35 -14.13
C ALA A 97 16.42 -6.44 -15.14
N ALA A 98 15.17 -6.90 -15.08
CA ALA A 98 14.65 -7.88 -16.03
C ALA A 98 14.59 -7.33 -17.46
N VAL A 99 14.15 -6.07 -17.63
CA VAL A 99 14.14 -5.42 -18.95
C VAL A 99 15.56 -5.16 -19.46
N GLU A 100 16.49 -4.74 -18.60
CA GLU A 100 17.90 -4.57 -18.95
C GLU A 100 18.56 -5.89 -19.37
N ASP A 101 18.27 -6.97 -18.67
CA ASP A 101 18.76 -8.31 -19.00
C ASP A 101 18.23 -8.78 -20.37
N ALA A 102 16.93 -8.57 -20.65
CA ALA A 102 16.36 -8.84 -21.97
C ALA A 102 17.00 -7.99 -23.08
N ALA A 103 17.24 -6.70 -22.83
CA ALA A 103 17.88 -5.79 -23.78
C ALA A 103 19.33 -6.21 -24.08
N LYS A 104 20.10 -6.56 -23.05
CA LYS A 104 21.47 -7.09 -23.20
C LYS A 104 21.49 -8.34 -24.07
N LYS A 105 20.59 -9.30 -23.82
CA LYS A 105 20.46 -10.53 -24.63
C LYS A 105 20.04 -10.26 -26.07
N ALA A 106 19.24 -9.22 -26.30
CA ALA A 106 18.81 -8.81 -27.64
C ALA A 106 19.86 -7.93 -28.37
N GLY A 107 20.97 -7.55 -27.72
CA GLY A 107 21.95 -6.62 -28.28
C GLY A 107 21.43 -5.17 -28.40
N VAL A 108 20.40 -4.81 -27.63
CA VAL A 108 19.75 -3.49 -27.67
C VAL A 108 20.32 -2.60 -26.55
N THR A 109 20.72 -1.38 -26.90
CA THR A 109 21.11 -0.35 -25.92
C THR A 109 19.94 0.58 -25.65
N LEU A 110 19.48 0.62 -24.39
CA LEU A 110 18.39 1.50 -23.97
C LEU A 110 18.90 2.94 -23.78
N GLY A 111 18.10 3.92 -24.22
CA GLY A 111 18.45 5.35 -24.13
C GLY A 111 18.08 5.99 -22.79
N GLN A 112 18.32 7.30 -22.66
CA GLN A 112 17.78 8.10 -21.57
C GLN A 112 16.26 8.29 -21.74
N ALA A 113 15.55 8.42 -20.62
CA ALA A 113 14.09 8.58 -20.62
C ALA A 113 13.65 9.87 -21.31
N ASP A 114 12.79 9.75 -22.33
CA ASP A 114 12.10 10.90 -22.92
C ASP A 114 10.98 11.40 -22.00
N LYS A 115 11.26 12.46 -21.24
CA LYS A 115 10.32 13.07 -20.29
C LYS A 115 9.10 13.72 -20.96
N LYS A 116 9.11 13.99 -22.27
CA LYS A 116 7.93 14.54 -22.97
C LYS A 116 6.88 13.46 -23.23
N ALA A 117 7.30 12.22 -23.51
CA ALA A 117 6.39 11.10 -23.75
C ALA A 117 5.56 10.72 -22.50
N LEU A 118 6.14 10.85 -21.31
CA LEU A 118 5.49 10.51 -20.03
C LEU A 118 4.31 11.42 -19.66
N LYS A 119 4.28 12.68 -20.13
CA LYS A 119 3.23 13.65 -19.78
C LYS A 119 1.89 13.40 -20.48
N ALA A 120 1.88 12.68 -21.62
CA ALA A 120 0.70 12.51 -22.45
C ALA A 120 -0.29 11.43 -21.94
N ALA A 121 0.09 10.64 -20.92
CA ALA A 121 -0.70 9.48 -20.47
C ALA A 121 -1.62 9.75 -19.27
N VAL A 122 -1.71 10.98 -18.75
CA VAL A 122 -2.55 11.29 -17.59
C VAL A 122 -4.00 11.48 -18.04
N LYS A 123 -4.87 10.56 -17.62
CA LYS A 123 -6.33 10.60 -17.81
C LYS A 123 -6.88 11.96 -17.35
N ASP A 124 -7.71 12.62 -18.17
CA ASP A 124 -8.34 13.90 -17.85
C ASP A 124 -9.22 13.80 -16.59
N LEU A 125 -8.66 14.16 -15.45
CA LEU A 125 -9.40 14.38 -14.20
C LEU A 125 -9.77 15.87 -14.13
N PRO A 126 -11.04 16.23 -13.89
CA PRO A 126 -11.43 17.63 -13.80
C PRO A 126 -10.69 18.31 -12.66
N LYS A 127 -10.17 19.52 -12.92
CA LYS A 127 -9.44 20.33 -11.94
C LYS A 127 -10.27 20.72 -10.73
N ASN A 128 -11.59 20.79 -10.90
CA ASN A 128 -12.55 21.04 -9.85
C ASN A 128 -13.63 19.96 -9.93
N ALA A 129 -13.82 19.22 -8.85
CA ALA A 129 -14.86 18.20 -8.73
C ALA A 129 -15.64 18.39 -7.43
N SER A 130 -16.90 17.97 -7.39
CA SER A 130 -17.76 18.10 -6.22
C SER A 130 -18.39 16.77 -5.85
N TYR A 131 -18.32 16.44 -4.56
CA TYR A 131 -18.86 15.22 -3.97
C TYR A 131 -19.60 15.58 -2.67
N ASP A 132 -20.41 14.66 -2.16
CA ASP A 132 -21.00 14.82 -0.84
C ASP A 132 -19.96 14.52 0.24
N VAL A 133 -19.16 13.46 0.04
CA VAL A 133 -18.07 13.06 0.96
C VAL A 133 -16.77 12.90 0.19
N VAL A 134 -15.70 13.51 0.68
CA VAL A 134 -14.33 13.27 0.20
C VAL A 134 -13.55 12.53 1.28
N VAL A 135 -13.04 11.34 0.96
CA VAL A 135 -12.24 10.52 1.89
C VAL A 135 -10.77 10.61 1.50
N ILE A 136 -9.89 10.83 2.49
CA ILE A 136 -8.45 10.97 2.28
C ILE A 136 -7.73 9.79 2.96
N GLY A 137 -7.06 8.97 2.15
CA GLY A 137 -6.37 7.74 2.53
C GLY A 137 -7.14 6.48 2.10
N ALA A 138 -6.49 5.58 1.35
CA ALA A 138 -7.08 4.32 0.88
C ALA A 138 -6.69 3.11 1.75
N GLY A 139 -6.57 3.29 3.06
CA GLY A 139 -6.46 2.18 4.00
C GLY A 139 -7.82 1.56 4.35
N GLY A 140 -7.84 0.57 5.25
CA GLY A 140 -9.08 -0.08 5.67
C GLY A 140 -10.14 0.90 6.21
N ALA A 141 -9.72 1.90 6.99
CA ALA A 141 -10.61 2.94 7.51
C ALA A 141 -11.22 3.82 6.40
N GLY A 142 -10.42 4.17 5.39
CA GLY A 142 -10.87 5.01 4.28
C GLY A 142 -11.87 4.29 3.39
N PHE A 143 -11.57 3.04 3.01
CA PHE A 143 -12.52 2.23 2.26
C PHE A 143 -13.82 1.99 3.02
N SER A 144 -13.74 1.67 4.32
CA SER A 144 -14.93 1.48 5.15
C SER A 144 -15.80 2.74 5.17
N ALA A 145 -15.20 3.91 5.42
CA ALA A 145 -15.92 5.19 5.40
C ALA A 145 -16.54 5.50 4.03
N ALA A 146 -15.82 5.23 2.94
CA ALA A 146 -16.33 5.49 1.60
C ALA A 146 -17.51 4.58 1.22
N ILE A 147 -17.41 3.29 1.55
CA ILE A 147 -18.46 2.30 1.30
C ILE A 147 -19.71 2.60 2.13
N GLU A 148 -19.55 2.87 3.43
CA GLU A 148 -20.67 3.24 4.30
C GLU A 148 -21.36 4.53 3.83
N ALA A 149 -20.60 5.58 3.50
CA ALA A 149 -21.16 6.81 2.97
C ALA A 149 -21.91 6.59 1.65
N LYS A 150 -21.35 5.75 0.76
CA LYS A 150 -21.98 5.41 -0.52
C LYS A 150 -23.27 4.61 -0.33
N ASN A 151 -23.30 3.66 0.61
CA ASN A 151 -24.49 2.90 0.98
C ASN A 151 -25.58 3.79 1.59
N ALA A 152 -25.19 4.86 2.28
CA ALA A 152 -26.11 5.90 2.75
C ALA A 152 -26.60 6.86 1.64
N GLY A 153 -26.22 6.63 0.38
CA GLY A 153 -26.67 7.39 -0.79
C GLY A 153 -25.78 8.59 -1.16
N ALA A 154 -24.64 8.79 -0.50
CA ALA A 154 -23.75 9.89 -0.81
C ALA A 154 -22.97 9.67 -2.12
N THR A 155 -22.66 10.75 -2.83
CA THR A 155 -21.59 10.76 -3.83
C THR A 155 -20.25 10.88 -3.11
N VAL A 156 -19.33 9.94 -3.39
CA VAL A 156 -18.08 9.80 -2.64
C VAL A 156 -16.90 9.75 -3.60
N VAL A 157 -15.76 10.31 -3.20
CA VAL A 157 -14.45 10.06 -3.82
C VAL A 157 -13.44 9.71 -2.74
N LEU A 158 -12.51 8.81 -3.06
CA LEU A 158 -11.42 8.42 -2.18
C LEU A 158 -10.07 8.79 -2.81
N LEU A 159 -9.24 9.53 -2.08
CA LEU A 159 -7.95 10.04 -2.54
C LEU A 159 -6.79 9.32 -1.83
N GLU A 160 -5.80 8.88 -2.58
CA GLU A 160 -4.60 8.20 -2.07
C GLU A 160 -3.34 8.83 -2.64
N LYS A 161 -2.42 9.22 -1.77
CA LYS A 161 -1.16 9.87 -2.19
C LYS A 161 -0.19 8.90 -2.84
N MET A 162 -0.24 7.63 -2.43
CA MET A 162 0.61 6.58 -2.94
C MET A 162 0.08 6.06 -4.29
N PRO A 163 0.94 5.43 -5.10
CA PRO A 163 0.50 4.83 -6.37
C PRO A 163 -0.43 3.63 -6.18
N GLN A 164 -0.40 2.96 -5.03
CA GLN A 164 -1.33 1.90 -4.63
C GLN A 164 -2.13 2.26 -3.39
N VAL A 165 -3.27 1.60 -3.26
CA VAL A 165 -4.13 1.64 -2.08
C VAL A 165 -3.59 0.73 -0.97
N GLY A 166 -4.13 0.90 0.23
CA GLY A 166 -4.02 -0.03 1.34
C GLY A 166 -3.14 0.44 2.50
N GLY A 167 -2.10 1.24 2.25
CA GLY A 167 -1.21 1.76 3.29
C GLY A 167 -0.70 0.67 4.25
N ASN A 168 -0.66 0.96 5.56
CA ASN A 168 -0.31 -0.03 6.57
C ASN A 168 -1.30 -1.20 6.65
N SER A 169 -2.58 -0.99 6.32
CA SER A 169 -3.59 -2.07 6.32
C SER A 169 -3.26 -3.16 5.31
N LEU A 170 -2.49 -2.89 4.25
CA LEU A 170 -2.10 -3.90 3.26
C LEU A 170 -0.96 -4.80 3.74
N ILE A 171 -0.06 -4.25 4.58
CA ILE A 171 1.17 -4.93 5.03
C ILE A 171 1.05 -5.53 6.44
N SER A 172 -0.12 -5.40 7.09
CA SER A 172 -0.43 -6.06 8.36
C SER A 172 -0.87 -7.52 8.17
N GLY A 173 -0.87 -8.31 9.25
CA GLY A 173 -1.59 -9.59 9.30
C GLY A 173 -3.12 -9.43 9.21
N ALA A 174 -3.62 -8.23 9.54
CA ALA A 174 -5.02 -7.81 9.48
C ALA A 174 -5.97 -8.61 10.39
N GLU A 175 -5.42 -9.15 11.46
CA GLU A 175 -6.20 -9.80 12.51
C GLU A 175 -7.14 -8.80 13.17
N MET A 176 -8.36 -9.24 13.46
CA MET A 176 -9.42 -8.38 13.99
C MET A 176 -9.91 -8.88 15.35
N ASN A 177 -9.66 -8.09 16.39
CA ASN A 177 -10.13 -8.40 17.74
C ASN A 177 -11.64 -8.18 17.85
N ALA A 178 -12.40 -9.28 17.98
CA ALA A 178 -13.85 -9.23 18.17
C ALA A 178 -14.26 -10.22 19.26
N ALA A 179 -14.77 -9.71 20.39
CA ALA A 179 -15.36 -10.55 21.42
C ALA A 179 -16.70 -11.13 20.96
N LYS A 180 -17.03 -12.34 21.42
CA LYS A 180 -18.22 -13.12 21.04
C LYS A 180 -18.29 -13.46 19.55
N ASN A 181 -17.14 -13.53 18.87
CA ASN A 181 -17.10 -13.89 17.46
C ASN A 181 -17.50 -15.36 17.22
N TRP A 182 -17.85 -15.68 15.98
CA TRP A 182 -18.38 -16.99 15.56
C TRP A 182 -17.37 -18.15 15.64
N VAL A 183 -16.08 -17.88 15.90
CA VAL A 183 -15.03 -18.90 16.07
C VAL A 183 -14.86 -19.28 17.54
N GLN A 184 -15.04 -18.33 18.48
CA GLN A 184 -14.88 -18.56 19.91
C GLN A 184 -15.64 -19.79 20.46
N PRO A 185 -16.92 -20.02 20.13
CA PRO A 185 -17.65 -21.20 20.59
C PRO A 185 -17.03 -22.54 20.16
N LYS A 186 -16.40 -22.59 18.98
CA LYS A 186 -15.73 -23.79 18.47
C LYS A 186 -14.46 -24.12 19.26
N LEU A 187 -13.85 -23.10 19.87
CA LEU A 187 -12.70 -23.22 20.76
C LEU A 187 -13.09 -23.39 22.23
N GLY A 188 -14.39 -23.56 22.54
CA GLY A 188 -14.89 -23.66 23.91
C GLY A 188 -14.89 -22.33 24.68
N ILE A 189 -14.65 -21.20 24.02
CA ILE A 189 -14.66 -19.87 24.63
C ILE A 189 -16.08 -19.32 24.60
N THR A 190 -16.71 -19.24 25.77
CA THR A 190 -18.12 -18.83 25.92
C THR A 190 -18.32 -17.67 26.90
N ASP A 191 -17.23 -17.19 27.50
CA ASP A 191 -17.23 -16.21 28.59
C ASP A 191 -16.57 -14.87 28.22
N ASP A 192 -16.29 -14.64 26.93
CA ASP A 192 -15.79 -13.34 26.45
C ASP A 192 -16.94 -12.33 26.26
N SER A 193 -16.61 -11.03 26.28
CA SER A 193 -17.59 -9.96 26.14
C SER A 193 -16.97 -8.66 25.64
N PRO A 194 -17.77 -7.77 25.01
CA PRO A 194 -17.32 -6.41 24.70
C PRO A 194 -16.79 -5.65 25.91
N GLU A 195 -17.38 -5.86 27.09
CA GLU A 195 -16.96 -5.23 28.34
C GLU A 195 -15.60 -5.76 28.81
N LEU A 196 -15.37 -7.07 28.71
CA LEU A 196 -14.07 -7.67 29.00
C LEU A 196 -13.01 -7.21 28.00
N HIS A 197 -13.35 -7.12 26.71
CA HIS A 197 -12.48 -6.57 25.68
C HIS A 197 -12.14 -5.09 25.95
N ALA A 198 -13.12 -4.28 26.36
CA ALA A 198 -12.91 -2.89 26.75
C ALA A 198 -11.98 -2.76 27.96
N LYS A 199 -12.19 -3.61 28.97
CA LYS A 199 -11.32 -3.68 30.15
C LYS A 199 -9.88 -4.04 29.77
N ASP A 200 -9.70 -5.07 28.96
CA ASP A 200 -8.37 -5.48 28.48
C ASP A 200 -7.69 -4.35 27.69
N THR A 201 -8.43 -3.67 26.81
CA THR A 201 -7.90 -2.53 26.04
C THR A 201 -7.48 -1.38 26.95
N TYR A 202 -8.32 -1.02 27.93
CA TYR A 202 -8.04 0.07 28.86
C TYR A 202 -6.82 -0.24 29.74
N LEU A 203 -6.73 -1.47 30.26
CA LEU A 203 -5.57 -1.92 31.05
C LEU A 203 -4.31 -2.02 30.19
N GLY A 204 -4.43 -2.55 28.98
CA GLY A 204 -3.34 -2.67 28.01
C GLY A 204 -2.75 -1.32 27.61
N GLY A 205 -3.58 -0.29 27.49
CA GLY A 205 -3.18 1.10 27.25
C GLY A 205 -2.85 1.91 28.51
N ASP A 206 -2.43 1.25 29.59
CA ASP A 206 -2.05 1.86 30.88
C ASP A 206 -3.10 2.83 31.45
N LYS A 207 -4.38 2.53 31.22
CA LYS A 207 -5.53 3.32 31.66
C LYS A 207 -5.54 4.75 31.09
N LYS A 208 -4.86 4.98 29.96
CA LYS A 208 -4.77 6.30 29.29
C LYS A 208 -5.78 6.51 28.16
N GLY A 209 -6.34 5.43 27.63
CA GLY A 209 -7.33 5.52 26.55
C GLY A 209 -8.67 6.09 27.02
N ASP A 210 -9.34 6.85 26.14
CA ASP A 210 -10.69 7.34 26.40
C ASP A 210 -11.69 6.18 26.33
N MET A 211 -12.36 5.91 27.45
CA MET A 211 -13.35 4.85 27.55
C MET A 211 -14.53 5.02 26.59
N LYS A 212 -14.89 6.24 26.18
CA LYS A 212 -15.93 6.44 25.17
C LYS A 212 -15.50 5.86 23.82
N VAL A 213 -14.26 6.13 23.40
CA VAL A 213 -13.70 5.59 22.15
C VAL A 213 -13.48 4.08 22.25
N ILE A 214 -12.95 3.59 23.36
CA ILE A 214 -12.75 2.16 23.60
C ILE A 214 -14.09 1.41 23.56
N ASN A 215 -15.12 1.94 24.20
CA ASN A 215 -16.44 1.30 24.20
C ASN A 215 -17.04 1.26 22.79
N VAL A 216 -16.95 2.37 22.02
CA VAL A 216 -17.38 2.36 20.61
C VAL A 216 -16.64 1.27 19.82
N MET A 217 -15.32 1.20 19.92
CA MET A 217 -14.53 0.18 19.21
C MET A 217 -14.94 -1.24 19.61
N THR A 218 -14.97 -1.54 20.90
CA THR A 218 -15.14 -2.92 21.41
C THR A 218 -16.56 -3.44 21.26
N HIS A 219 -17.57 -2.58 21.39
CA HIS A 219 -18.97 -2.98 21.26
C HIS A 219 -19.41 -3.10 19.80
N ASN A 220 -18.75 -2.40 18.87
CA ASN A 220 -19.00 -2.54 17.43
C ASN A 220 -18.06 -3.54 16.75
N ALA A 221 -17.08 -4.11 17.46
CA ALA A 221 -16.09 -4.99 16.86
C ALA A 221 -16.71 -6.23 16.21
N LEU A 222 -17.69 -6.87 16.86
CA LEU A 222 -18.36 -8.04 16.29
C LEU A 222 -19.13 -7.69 15.01
N ALA A 223 -19.96 -6.65 15.06
CA ALA A 223 -20.74 -6.20 13.90
C ALA A 223 -19.82 -5.77 12.74
N GLY A 224 -18.70 -5.10 13.04
CA GLY A 224 -17.69 -4.76 12.04
C GLY A 224 -17.04 -6.00 11.41
N ALA A 225 -16.75 -7.03 12.22
CA ALA A 225 -16.17 -8.28 11.72
C ALA A 225 -17.17 -9.06 10.85
N GLU A 226 -18.44 -9.11 11.25
CA GLU A 226 -19.52 -9.72 10.47
C GLU A 226 -19.76 -8.98 9.16
N TRP A 227 -19.72 -7.64 9.17
CA TRP A 227 -19.79 -6.84 7.95
C TRP A 227 -18.62 -7.14 7.00
N CYS A 228 -17.39 -7.27 7.53
CA CYS A 228 -16.24 -7.69 6.71
C CYS A 228 -16.45 -9.09 6.12
N ARG A 229 -16.97 -10.03 6.91
CA ARG A 229 -17.21 -11.41 6.47
C ARG A 229 -18.32 -11.48 5.41
N ASP A 230 -19.48 -10.91 5.71
CA ASP A 230 -20.73 -11.17 4.99
C ASP A 230 -20.96 -10.18 3.86
N TYR A 231 -20.60 -8.90 4.04
CA TYR A 231 -20.84 -7.86 3.06
C TYR A 231 -19.65 -7.66 2.11
N LEU A 232 -18.43 -7.66 2.64
CA LEU A 232 -17.22 -7.56 1.80
C LEU A 232 -16.75 -8.92 1.26
N GLY A 233 -17.09 -10.02 1.94
CA GLY A 233 -16.62 -11.36 1.57
C GLY A 233 -15.18 -11.63 2.00
N VAL A 234 -14.70 -11.01 3.08
CA VAL A 234 -13.42 -11.34 3.72
C VAL A 234 -13.53 -12.71 4.35
N ARG A 235 -12.57 -13.60 4.05
CA ARG A 235 -12.53 -14.92 4.64
C ARG A 235 -11.64 -14.94 5.87
N PHE A 236 -12.12 -15.62 6.91
CA PHE A 236 -11.39 -15.83 8.15
C PHE A 236 -11.14 -17.33 8.38
N GLU A 237 -10.10 -17.67 9.13
CA GLU A 237 -9.88 -19.03 9.60
C GLU A 237 -11.10 -19.52 10.39
N PRO A 238 -11.61 -20.73 10.10
CA PRO A 238 -12.91 -21.15 10.61
C PRO A 238 -12.89 -21.62 12.07
N ASP A 239 -11.73 -22.01 12.58
CA ASP A 239 -11.53 -22.78 13.80
C ASP A 239 -10.28 -22.37 14.59
N ASN A 240 -9.68 -21.21 14.28
CA ASN A 240 -8.50 -20.71 14.99
C ASN A 240 -8.60 -19.20 15.26
N LEU A 241 -7.97 -18.78 16.36
CA LEU A 241 -7.88 -17.40 16.83
C LEU A 241 -6.52 -17.16 17.46
N PHE A 242 -5.95 -15.98 17.27
CA PHE A 242 -4.74 -15.57 18.00
C PHE A 242 -5.04 -15.06 19.41
N PHE A 243 -4.05 -15.26 20.28
CA PHE A 243 -3.99 -14.67 21.62
C PHE A 243 -2.94 -13.56 21.61
N PHE A 244 -3.39 -12.30 21.54
CA PHE A 244 -2.47 -11.17 21.65
C PHE A 244 -2.21 -10.80 23.11
N GLY A 245 -0.96 -10.41 23.40
CA GLY A 245 -0.56 -9.97 24.74
C GLY A 245 -1.42 -8.81 25.24
N GLY A 246 -1.81 -8.87 26.53
CA GLY A 246 -2.72 -7.92 27.17
C GLY A 246 -4.20 -8.30 27.05
N HIS A 247 -4.55 -9.35 26.31
CA HIS A 247 -5.90 -9.90 26.26
C HIS A 247 -6.11 -10.96 27.33
N SER A 248 -7.35 -11.11 27.79
CA SER A 248 -7.78 -12.18 28.68
C SER A 248 -8.33 -13.40 27.93
N ARG A 249 -8.72 -13.25 26.66
CA ARG A 249 -9.26 -14.32 25.81
C ARG A 249 -8.72 -14.25 24.38
N LYS A 250 -8.61 -15.41 23.72
CA LYS A 250 -8.41 -15.49 22.26
C LYS A 250 -9.63 -14.87 21.57
N ARG A 251 -9.41 -13.79 20.81
CA ARG A 251 -10.49 -13.05 20.12
C ARG A 251 -10.07 -12.43 18.79
N ALA A 252 -8.83 -12.64 18.39
CA ALA A 252 -8.29 -12.12 17.14
C ALA A 252 -8.68 -13.05 16.00
N LEU A 253 -9.67 -12.64 15.20
CA LEU A 253 -10.04 -13.30 13.96
C LEU A 253 -8.90 -13.18 12.96
N ILE A 254 -8.51 -14.29 12.36
CA ILE A 254 -7.37 -14.36 11.45
C ILE A 254 -7.89 -14.41 10.01
N PRO A 255 -7.60 -13.43 9.14
CA PRO A 255 -7.98 -13.52 7.74
C PRO A 255 -7.18 -14.63 7.02
N VAL A 256 -7.79 -15.24 6.01
CA VAL A 256 -7.10 -16.27 5.21
C VAL A 256 -5.83 -15.70 4.59
N GLY A 257 -4.72 -16.41 4.79
CA GLY A 257 -3.40 -15.98 4.34
C GLY A 257 -2.69 -15.01 5.28
N HIS A 258 -3.29 -14.68 6.44
CA HIS A 258 -2.68 -13.87 7.51
C HIS A 258 -2.15 -12.56 6.94
N THR A 259 -2.99 -11.91 6.13
CA THR A 259 -2.59 -10.76 5.33
C THR A 259 -3.71 -9.75 5.14
N GLY A 260 -3.32 -8.48 5.26
CA GLY A 260 -4.12 -7.33 4.86
C GLY A 260 -4.47 -7.29 3.39
N THR A 261 -3.80 -8.08 2.55
CA THR A 261 -4.16 -8.24 1.13
C THR A 261 -5.58 -8.80 0.97
N GLU A 262 -6.01 -9.73 1.83
CA GLU A 262 -7.37 -10.25 1.81
C GLU A 262 -8.37 -9.11 2.02
N PHE A 263 -8.14 -8.23 2.99
CA PHE A 263 -9.02 -7.08 3.23
C PHE A 263 -8.99 -6.06 2.09
N ILE A 264 -7.80 -5.58 1.70
CA ILE A 264 -7.66 -4.48 0.74
C ILE A 264 -8.19 -4.86 -0.65
N THR A 265 -8.01 -6.11 -1.07
CA THR A 265 -8.59 -6.58 -2.34
C THR A 265 -10.12 -6.62 -2.31
N LYS A 266 -10.73 -7.04 -1.19
CA LYS A 266 -12.20 -7.06 -1.01
C LYS A 266 -12.78 -5.66 -0.91
N PHE A 267 -12.11 -4.78 -0.19
CA PHE A 267 -12.47 -3.36 -0.13
C PHE A 267 -12.44 -2.70 -1.50
N GLN A 268 -11.35 -2.88 -2.27
CA GLN A 268 -11.26 -2.34 -3.62
C GLN A 268 -12.35 -2.91 -4.53
N ALA A 269 -12.57 -4.23 -4.50
CA ALA A 269 -13.62 -4.86 -5.30
C ALA A 269 -15.01 -4.32 -4.97
N LYS A 270 -15.32 -4.11 -3.68
CA LYS A 270 -16.60 -3.52 -3.26
C LYS A 270 -16.71 -2.05 -3.66
N ALA A 271 -15.63 -1.27 -3.56
CA ALA A 271 -15.60 0.11 -4.03
C ALA A 271 -15.85 0.20 -5.54
N ASP A 272 -15.25 -0.70 -6.32
CA ASP A 272 -15.45 -0.80 -7.77
C ASP A 272 -16.91 -1.19 -8.11
N GLU A 273 -17.46 -2.19 -7.40
CA GLU A 273 -18.87 -2.62 -7.53
C GLU A 273 -19.85 -1.46 -7.28
N LEU A 274 -19.58 -0.64 -6.25
CA LEU A 274 -20.41 0.51 -5.89
C LEU A 274 -20.12 1.75 -6.76
N GLY A 275 -19.14 1.69 -7.67
CA GLY A 275 -18.74 2.82 -8.52
C GLY A 275 -18.15 3.99 -7.73
N ILE A 276 -17.42 3.72 -6.64
CA ILE A 276 -16.70 4.74 -5.87
C ILE A 276 -15.36 5.04 -6.57
N PRO A 277 -15.10 6.27 -7.05
CA PRO A 277 -13.82 6.61 -7.63
C PRO A 277 -12.72 6.61 -6.57
N VAL A 278 -11.69 5.80 -6.83
CA VAL A 278 -10.45 5.74 -6.03
C VAL A 278 -9.32 6.34 -6.87
N ILE A 279 -8.77 7.48 -6.42
CA ILE A 279 -7.77 8.24 -7.16
C ILE A 279 -6.43 8.13 -6.44
N THR A 280 -5.51 7.35 -7.00
CA THR A 280 -4.13 7.21 -6.50
C THR A 280 -3.22 8.31 -7.04
N ASN A 281 -2.02 8.47 -6.46
CA ASN A 281 -1.09 9.57 -6.72
C ASN A 281 -1.68 10.98 -6.46
N MET A 282 -2.74 11.07 -5.66
CA MET A 282 -3.44 12.30 -5.32
C MET A 282 -3.19 12.65 -3.87
N LYS A 283 -2.24 13.56 -3.64
CA LYS A 283 -1.87 13.99 -2.30
C LYS A 283 -2.75 15.15 -1.87
N ALA A 284 -3.50 14.99 -0.78
CA ALA A 284 -4.18 16.09 -0.13
C ALA A 284 -3.18 17.04 0.56
N GLU A 285 -3.33 18.34 0.35
CA GLU A 285 -2.41 19.37 0.86
C GLU A 285 -3.06 20.28 1.91
N GLU A 286 -4.32 20.67 1.67
CA GLU A 286 -5.01 21.69 2.46
C GLU A 286 -6.52 21.44 2.53
N LEU A 287 -7.09 21.52 3.74
CA LEU A 287 -8.54 21.57 3.93
C LEU A 287 -9.08 22.97 3.63
N ILE A 288 -10.09 23.05 2.78
CA ILE A 288 -10.74 24.31 2.38
C ILE A 288 -11.83 24.62 3.41
N LYS A 289 -11.80 25.83 3.96
CA LYS A 289 -12.83 26.33 4.89
C LYS A 289 -13.64 27.45 4.24
N ASP A 290 -14.94 27.49 4.52
CA ASP A 290 -15.78 28.64 4.19
C ASP A 290 -15.62 29.78 5.22
N LYS A 291 -16.38 30.86 5.03
CA LYS A 291 -16.34 32.04 5.92
C LYS A 291 -16.80 31.75 7.36
N SER A 292 -17.55 30.69 7.59
CA SER A 292 -17.97 30.25 8.92
C SER A 292 -16.91 29.39 9.62
N GLY A 293 -15.87 28.98 8.91
CA GLY A 293 -14.85 28.05 9.39
C GLY A 293 -15.19 26.57 9.16
N ARG A 294 -16.33 26.26 8.52
CA ARG A 294 -16.70 24.89 8.15
C ARG A 294 -15.80 24.39 7.02
N VAL A 295 -15.31 23.15 7.14
CA VAL A 295 -14.58 22.47 6.06
C VAL A 295 -15.56 22.11 4.93
N VAL A 296 -15.25 22.57 3.72
CA VAL A 296 -16.09 22.43 2.52
C VAL A 296 -15.37 21.76 1.35
N GLY A 297 -14.14 21.27 1.57
CA GLY A 297 -13.39 20.57 0.54
C GLY A 297 -11.91 20.40 0.88
N VAL A 298 -11.15 19.95 -0.11
CA VAL A 298 -9.70 19.75 -0.01
C VAL A 298 -9.01 20.16 -1.32
N LYS A 299 -7.87 20.84 -1.20
CA LYS A 299 -6.91 20.99 -2.30
C LYS A 299 -5.94 19.82 -2.31
N ALA A 300 -5.69 19.28 -3.48
CA ALA A 300 -4.80 18.15 -3.67
C ALA A 300 -3.88 18.35 -4.87
N THR A 301 -2.78 17.61 -4.91
CA THR A 301 -1.79 17.65 -5.97
C THR A 301 -1.57 16.27 -6.55
N MET A 302 -1.40 16.21 -7.88
CA MET A 302 -0.97 15.01 -8.60
C MET A 302 -0.07 15.46 -9.75
N ASN A 303 1.15 14.91 -9.82
CA ASN A 303 2.16 15.22 -10.84
C ASN A 303 2.44 16.73 -11.01
N GLY A 304 2.48 17.46 -9.89
CA GLY A 304 2.72 18.92 -9.86
C GLY A 304 1.53 19.77 -10.28
N ALA A 305 0.40 19.17 -10.61
CA ALA A 305 -0.82 19.89 -10.96
C ALA A 305 -1.80 19.88 -9.78
N GLU A 306 -2.44 21.03 -9.53
CA GLU A 306 -3.41 21.20 -8.45
C GLU A 306 -4.81 20.72 -8.88
N TYR A 307 -5.58 20.28 -7.89
CA TYR A 307 -6.97 19.83 -7.99
C TYR A 307 -7.74 20.28 -6.76
N THR A 308 -9.03 20.61 -6.93
CA THR A 308 -9.95 20.93 -5.85
C THR A 308 -11.09 19.92 -5.81
N PHE A 309 -11.33 19.34 -4.64
CA PHE A 309 -12.44 18.46 -4.36
C PHE A 309 -13.36 19.13 -3.34
N ASN A 310 -14.49 19.69 -3.80
CA ASN A 310 -15.51 20.24 -2.92
C ASN A 310 -16.28 19.08 -2.24
N ALA A 311 -16.56 19.24 -0.96
CA ALA A 311 -17.25 18.28 -0.12
C ALA A 311 -18.46 18.92 0.56
N LYS A 312 -19.67 18.58 0.11
CA LYS A 312 -20.90 19.20 0.64
C LYS A 312 -21.20 18.76 2.08
N GLY A 313 -21.08 17.45 2.33
CA GLY A 313 -21.28 16.82 3.63
C GLY A 313 -20.07 16.94 4.54
N GLY A 314 -18.87 16.68 4.00
CA GLY A 314 -17.60 16.88 4.70
C GLY A 314 -16.44 16.04 4.18
N VAL A 315 -15.28 16.20 4.82
CA VAL A 315 -14.05 15.47 4.50
C VAL A 315 -13.75 14.47 5.62
N VAL A 316 -13.45 13.22 5.26
CA VAL A 316 -13.01 12.18 6.20
C VAL A 316 -11.49 12.00 6.07
N LEU A 317 -10.77 12.22 7.17
CA LEU A 317 -9.34 11.94 7.25
C LEU A 317 -9.12 10.50 7.74
N ALA A 318 -8.69 9.62 6.84
CA ALA A 318 -8.37 8.22 7.10
C ALA A 318 -6.92 7.91 6.71
N THR A 319 -6.01 8.80 7.12
CA THR A 319 -4.65 8.93 6.55
C THR A 319 -3.56 8.12 7.25
N GLY A 320 -3.92 7.28 8.23
CA GLY A 320 -2.96 6.53 9.03
C GLY A 320 -2.14 7.42 9.99
N GLY A 321 -1.00 6.87 10.44
CA GLY A 321 -0.13 7.49 11.44
C GLY A 321 1.08 8.23 10.85
N PHE A 322 2.16 8.25 11.63
CA PHE A 322 3.39 8.98 11.31
C PHE A 322 4.68 8.19 11.59
N GLY A 323 4.61 6.86 11.78
CA GLY A 323 5.76 6.04 12.17
C GLY A 323 6.82 5.87 11.08
N ALA A 324 6.55 6.25 9.83
CA ALA A 324 7.56 6.36 8.78
C ALA A 324 8.23 7.75 8.72
N ASN A 325 7.89 8.67 9.63
CA ASN A 325 8.51 10.00 9.74
C ASN A 325 9.40 10.08 10.99
N PRO A 326 10.70 9.75 10.89
CA PRO A 326 11.59 9.70 12.05
C PRO A 326 11.72 11.05 12.77
N ALA A 327 11.63 12.17 12.05
CA ALA A 327 11.66 13.49 12.67
C ALA A 327 10.41 13.75 13.54
N MET A 328 9.23 13.35 13.06
CA MET A 328 7.99 13.49 13.83
C MET A 328 7.92 12.49 14.98
N VAL A 329 8.39 11.25 14.79
CA VAL A 329 8.53 10.25 15.86
C VAL A 329 9.43 10.79 16.97
N LYS A 330 10.66 11.22 16.65
CA LYS A 330 11.62 11.77 17.63
C LYS A 330 11.09 13.02 18.34
N LYS A 331 10.34 13.88 17.63
CA LYS A 331 9.70 15.06 18.22
C LYS A 331 8.71 14.70 19.33
N TYR A 332 7.89 13.66 19.14
CA TYR A 332 6.85 13.29 20.11
C TYR A 332 7.31 12.25 21.14
N ASN A 333 8.27 11.40 20.78
CA ASN A 333 8.92 10.48 21.71
C ASN A 333 10.44 10.43 21.45
N PRO A 334 11.24 11.26 22.15
CA PRO A 334 12.68 11.33 21.95
C PRO A 334 13.45 10.04 22.27
N LYS A 335 12.83 9.06 22.96
CA LYS A 335 13.45 7.76 23.22
C LYS A 335 13.53 6.88 21.97
N ILE A 336 12.66 7.13 20.99
CA ILE A 336 12.66 6.44 19.70
C ILE A 336 13.47 7.30 18.73
N ASP A 337 14.77 7.02 18.70
CA ASP A 337 15.74 7.73 17.86
C ASP A 337 16.10 6.94 16.60
N GLU A 338 17.12 7.40 15.87
CA GLU A 338 17.59 6.83 14.61
C GLU A 338 18.01 5.35 14.67
N ARG A 339 18.16 4.76 15.87
CA ARG A 339 18.41 3.31 16.02
C ARG A 339 17.17 2.48 15.72
N PHE A 340 15.98 3.05 15.87
CA PHE A 340 14.72 2.39 15.58
C PHE A 340 14.41 2.50 14.09
N LYS A 341 14.14 1.35 13.48
CA LYS A 341 13.60 1.27 12.11
C LYS A 341 12.07 1.27 12.17
N THR A 342 11.43 1.37 11.01
CA THR A 342 9.97 1.43 10.90
C THR A 342 9.41 0.19 10.21
N THR A 343 8.31 -0.31 10.76
CA THR A 343 7.47 -1.34 10.14
C THR A 343 6.41 -0.73 9.21
N ASP A 344 6.27 0.60 9.21
CA ASP A 344 5.24 1.30 8.46
C ASP A 344 5.58 1.39 6.97
N ALA A 345 4.52 1.45 6.15
CA ALA A 345 4.63 1.80 4.75
C ALA A 345 5.24 3.22 4.60
N PRO A 346 6.04 3.48 3.53
CA PRO A 346 6.72 4.76 3.34
C PRO A 346 5.81 5.99 3.32
N GLY A 347 4.51 5.82 3.03
CA GLY A 347 3.53 6.90 3.01
C GLY A 347 3.02 7.31 4.40
N THR A 348 3.35 6.61 5.48
CA THR A 348 2.82 6.84 6.83
C THR A 348 3.60 7.96 7.55
N THR A 349 3.49 9.17 7.04
CA THR A 349 4.38 10.30 7.39
C THR A 349 3.69 11.45 8.16
N GLY A 350 2.39 11.34 8.45
CA GLY A 350 1.69 12.21 9.39
C GLY A 350 1.31 13.61 8.90
N GLU A 351 1.49 13.97 7.63
CA GLU A 351 1.29 15.34 7.15
C GLU A 351 -0.17 15.80 7.32
N ALA A 352 -1.11 14.87 7.19
CA ALA A 352 -2.53 15.11 7.37
C ALA A 352 -2.90 15.47 8.82
N LEU A 353 -2.10 15.06 9.82
CA LEU A 353 -2.31 15.47 11.22
C LEU A 353 -2.06 16.97 11.38
N TYR A 354 -1.00 17.48 10.75
CA TYR A 354 -0.74 18.92 10.71
C TYR A 354 -1.73 19.67 9.82
N MET A 355 -2.23 19.06 8.74
CA MET A 355 -3.32 19.61 7.95
C MET A 355 -4.59 19.78 8.80
N ALA A 356 -4.95 18.77 9.60
CA ALA A 356 -6.07 18.82 10.53
C ALA A 356 -5.85 19.90 11.61
N GLN A 357 -4.64 19.97 12.18
CA GLN A 357 -4.30 20.98 13.18
C GLN A 357 -4.42 22.40 12.63
N ARG A 358 -3.95 22.66 11.40
CA ARG A 358 -4.17 23.96 10.72
C ARG A 358 -5.65 24.28 10.49
N ALA A 359 -6.49 23.28 10.35
CA ALA A 359 -7.93 23.47 10.25
C ALA A 359 -8.60 23.76 11.60
N GLY A 360 -7.93 23.48 12.73
CA GLY A 360 -8.40 23.74 14.09
C GLY A 360 -8.51 22.49 14.98
N ALA A 361 -8.06 21.31 14.50
CA ALA A 361 -8.10 20.09 15.30
C ALA A 361 -7.02 20.07 16.38
N GLU A 362 -7.32 19.47 17.52
CA GLU A 362 -6.34 19.14 18.55
C GLU A 362 -5.70 17.78 18.28
N LEU A 363 -4.40 17.68 18.54
CA LEU A 363 -3.67 16.42 18.52
C LEU A 363 -3.44 15.96 19.96
N VAL A 364 -3.92 14.78 20.30
CA VAL A 364 -3.78 14.18 21.63
C VAL A 364 -2.97 12.90 21.57
N ASN A 365 -2.33 12.52 22.67
CA ASN A 365 -1.65 11.22 22.82
C ASN A 365 -0.49 10.95 21.85
N MET A 366 0.01 11.97 21.16
CA MET A 366 1.06 11.86 20.13
C MET A 366 2.38 11.24 20.64
N GLN A 367 2.66 11.36 21.94
CA GLN A 367 3.85 10.81 22.60
C GLN A 367 3.80 9.28 22.76
N TYR A 368 2.61 8.68 22.69
CA TYR A 368 2.43 7.24 22.85
C TYR A 368 2.64 6.54 21.52
N ILE A 369 3.91 6.23 21.22
CA ILE A 369 4.35 5.55 20.01
C ILE A 369 4.76 4.12 20.37
N GLN A 370 4.16 3.13 19.70
CA GLN A 370 4.43 1.72 19.94
C GLN A 370 5.56 1.21 19.04
N THR A 371 6.52 0.50 19.63
CA THR A 371 7.56 -0.25 18.91
C THR A 371 7.10 -1.69 18.69
N TYR A 372 7.58 -2.32 17.61
CA TYR A 372 7.34 -3.73 17.35
C TYR A 372 8.58 -4.56 17.76
N PRO A 373 8.43 -5.62 18.58
CA PRO A 373 9.57 -6.29 19.19
C PRO A 373 10.35 -7.21 18.25
N ILE A 374 9.72 -7.74 17.19
CA ILE A 374 10.32 -8.76 16.32
C ILE A 374 10.30 -8.27 14.88
N CYS A 375 11.41 -7.69 14.45
CA CYS A 375 11.58 -7.14 13.11
C CYS A 375 12.88 -7.66 12.50
N ASP A 376 12.98 -7.62 11.18
CA ASP A 376 14.24 -7.83 10.49
C ASP A 376 15.22 -6.70 10.90
N PRO A 377 16.40 -7.03 11.45
CA PRO A 377 17.31 -6.02 12.00
C PRO A 377 17.97 -5.16 10.91
N ILE A 378 17.90 -5.55 9.63
CA ILE A 378 18.53 -4.83 8.51
C ILE A 378 17.56 -3.84 7.85
N SER A 379 16.32 -4.23 7.64
CA SER A 379 15.28 -3.48 6.93
C SER A 379 14.28 -2.84 7.87
N GLY A 380 14.07 -3.40 9.08
CA GLY A 380 13.06 -2.96 10.03
C GLY A 380 11.65 -3.47 9.75
N VAL A 381 11.48 -4.27 8.70
CA VAL A 381 10.18 -4.84 8.33
C VAL A 381 9.72 -5.82 9.40
N ILE A 382 8.40 -5.85 9.62
CA ILE A 382 7.78 -6.82 10.51
C ILE A 382 8.09 -8.25 10.06
N GLU A 383 8.49 -9.10 11.00
CA GLU A 383 8.72 -10.52 10.75
C GLU A 383 7.54 -11.31 11.35
N LEU A 384 6.72 -11.92 10.49
CA LEU A 384 5.53 -12.68 10.92
C LEU A 384 5.91 -13.95 11.71
N ILE A 385 7.20 -14.34 11.73
CA ILE A 385 7.71 -15.32 12.70
C ILE A 385 7.39 -14.93 14.14
N ALA A 386 7.14 -13.64 14.41
CA ALA A 386 6.66 -13.14 15.68
C ALA A 386 5.40 -13.85 16.18
N ASP A 387 4.55 -14.35 15.29
CA ASP A 387 3.29 -15.01 15.64
C ASP A 387 3.50 -16.45 16.09
N ALA A 388 4.66 -17.06 15.77
CA ALA A 388 5.02 -18.39 16.28
C ALA A 388 5.07 -18.44 17.82
N ARG A 389 5.22 -17.29 18.49
CA ARG A 389 5.09 -17.19 19.96
C ARG A 389 3.72 -17.62 20.45
N PHE A 390 2.67 -17.40 19.66
CA PHE A 390 1.30 -17.80 19.99
C PHE A 390 1.11 -19.32 19.95
N ASP A 391 2.01 -20.02 19.27
CA ASP A 391 2.06 -21.48 19.15
C ASP A 391 3.21 -22.11 19.96
N GLY A 392 3.82 -21.34 20.87
CA GLY A 392 4.78 -21.85 21.86
C GLY A 392 6.26 -21.60 21.55
N ALA A 393 6.60 -20.81 20.52
CA ALA A 393 7.97 -20.38 20.33
C ALA A 393 8.47 -19.54 21.53
N ILE A 394 9.69 -19.82 21.98
CA ILE A 394 10.35 -19.11 23.07
C ILE A 394 11.40 -18.13 22.55
N MET A 395 11.71 -17.09 23.34
CA MET A 395 12.73 -16.09 23.01
C MET A 395 13.97 -16.31 23.87
N LEU A 396 15.13 -16.48 23.22
CA LEU A 396 16.42 -16.67 23.88
C LEU A 396 17.35 -15.50 23.58
N ASN A 397 18.12 -15.08 24.57
CA ASN A 397 19.20 -14.11 24.39
C ASN A 397 20.46 -14.77 23.79
N GLN A 398 21.53 -13.98 23.58
CA GLN A 398 22.79 -14.48 23.01
C GLN A 398 23.50 -15.53 23.90
N GLU A 399 23.13 -15.66 25.17
CA GLU A 399 23.62 -16.70 26.08
C GLU A 399 22.75 -17.97 26.09
N GLY A 400 21.70 -18.02 25.26
CA GLY A 400 20.78 -19.15 25.20
C GLY A 400 19.78 -19.22 26.36
N LYS A 401 19.51 -18.10 27.04
CA LYS A 401 18.59 -18.02 28.18
C LYS A 401 17.29 -17.30 27.81
N ARG A 402 16.16 -17.77 28.36
CA ARG A 402 14.90 -17.03 28.34
C ARG A 402 15.03 -15.75 29.17
N PHE A 403 14.48 -14.65 28.67
CA PHE A 403 14.64 -13.33 29.27
C PHE A 403 13.33 -12.54 29.41
N VAL A 404 12.22 -13.03 28.85
CA VAL A 404 10.92 -12.36 28.89
C VAL A 404 9.78 -13.38 28.77
N GLU A 405 8.58 -13.01 29.24
CA GLU A 405 7.34 -13.73 28.95
C GLU A 405 6.88 -13.43 27.52
N GLU A 406 6.93 -14.43 26.65
CA GLU A 406 6.77 -14.27 25.20
C GLU A 406 5.35 -13.87 24.78
N LEU A 407 4.33 -14.10 25.62
CA LEU A 407 2.96 -13.62 25.39
C LEU A 407 2.69 -12.24 26.03
N GLY A 408 3.73 -11.58 26.53
CA GLY A 408 3.66 -10.24 27.11
C GLY A 408 3.24 -9.15 26.13
N ARG A 409 3.01 -7.95 26.66
CA ARG A 409 2.75 -6.76 25.85
C ARG A 409 3.99 -6.35 25.05
N ARG A 410 3.78 -5.65 23.92
CA ARG A 410 4.86 -5.24 23.00
C ARG A 410 5.89 -4.33 23.66
N ASP A 411 5.49 -3.43 24.55
CA ASP A 411 6.39 -2.57 25.31
C ASP A 411 7.30 -3.38 26.23
N VAL A 412 6.75 -4.35 26.96
CA VAL A 412 7.53 -5.28 27.81
C VAL A 412 8.53 -6.08 26.98
N LEU A 413 8.09 -6.61 25.83
CA LEU A 413 8.96 -7.36 24.92
C LEU A 413 10.07 -6.46 24.33
N SER A 414 9.73 -5.28 23.84
CA SER A 414 10.71 -4.35 23.28
C SER A 414 11.75 -3.89 24.31
N GLU A 415 11.33 -3.52 25.52
CA GLU A 415 12.24 -3.09 26.59
C GLU A 415 13.12 -4.24 27.11
N ALA A 416 12.65 -5.50 27.05
CA ALA A 416 13.48 -6.65 27.43
C ALA A 416 14.54 -7.02 26.36
N ILE A 417 14.36 -6.58 25.12
CA ILE A 417 15.30 -6.82 24.00
C ILE A 417 16.42 -5.77 23.97
N LEU A 418 16.09 -4.52 24.34
CA LEU A 418 17.04 -3.40 24.41
C LEU A 418 17.99 -3.54 25.60
#